data_AF-A0A7S2V0H7-F1
#
_entry.id   AF-A0A7S2V0H7-F1
#
_cell.length_a   1.000
_cell.length_b   1.000
_cell.length_c   1.000
_cell.angle_alpha   90.00
_cell.angle_beta   90.00
_cell.angle_gamma   90.00
#
_symmetry.space_group_name_H-M   'P 1'
#
loop_
_entity.id
_entity.type
_entity.pdbx_description
1 polymer ?
#
loop_
_entity_poly.entity_id
_entity_poly.type
_entity_poly.pdbx_seq_one_letter_code
_entity_poly.pdbx_strand_id
1 'polypeptide(L)'
;DRLFLLINPFWKDLDSWGFNLLAPNAKKKAEEVIFKRGYEDTYVLQSFSARGEQCVALKAYPYDWQLFAFREDDFTGQEVAVRLGKSKEAPTSSLMSELLNSRDEFKMSRNMRKMKNMF
;
A
#
# COMPACT_ATOMS: atom_id res chain seq x y z
N ASP A 1 8.64 -0.52 -25.79
CA ASP A 1 7.97 -1.20 -24.66
C ASP A 1 6.93 -0.27 -24.06
N ARG A 2 5.66 -0.71 -23.98
CA ARG A 2 4.57 0.11 -23.43
C ARG A 2 4.18 -0.48 -22.09
N LEU A 3 4.70 0.11 -21.01
CA LEU A 3 4.27 -0.15 -19.65
C LEU A 3 2.79 0.22 -19.54
N PHE A 4 1.91 -0.77 -19.60
CA PHE A 4 0.49 -0.58 -19.39
C PHE A 4 0.23 -0.70 -17.88
N LEU A 5 -0.05 0.42 -17.24
CA LEU A 5 -0.30 0.50 -15.80
C LEU A 5 -1.80 0.47 -15.55
N LEU A 6 -2.29 -0.59 -14.90
CA LEU A 6 -3.67 -0.67 -14.44
C LEU A 6 -3.72 -0.39 -12.94
N ILE A 7 -4.02 0.85 -12.55
CA ILE A 7 -4.22 1.23 -11.15
C ILE A 7 -5.70 1.06 -10.81
N ASN A 8 -6.08 -0.09 -10.26
CA ASN A 8 -7.37 -0.24 -9.57
C ASN A 8 -7.15 -0.84 -8.18
N PRO A 9 -7.33 -0.06 -7.10
CA PRO A 9 -7.08 -0.53 -5.73
C PRO A 9 -8.01 -1.68 -5.29
N PHE A 10 -9.15 -1.86 -5.97
CA PHE A 10 -10.06 -2.98 -5.75
C PHE A 10 -9.62 -4.26 -6.46
N TRP A 11 -8.57 -4.25 -7.29
CA TRP A 11 -8.17 -5.39 -8.12
C TRP A 11 -6.86 -6.03 -7.64
N LYS A 12 -6.70 -6.13 -6.32
CA LYS A 12 -5.50 -6.67 -5.63
C LYS A 12 -5.34 -8.20 -5.69
N ASP A 13 -6.43 -8.91 -5.89
CA ASP A 13 -6.53 -10.36 -6.08
C ASP A 13 -7.86 -10.69 -6.77
N LEU A 14 -8.01 -11.94 -7.24
CA LEU A 14 -9.20 -12.41 -7.98
C LEU A 14 -10.49 -12.28 -7.15
N ASP A 15 -10.40 -12.29 -5.82
CA ASP A 15 -11.55 -12.27 -4.92
C ASP A 15 -12.00 -10.86 -4.58
N SER A 16 -11.17 -9.85 -4.86
CA SER A 16 -11.49 -8.44 -4.63
C SER A 16 -12.41 -7.83 -5.71
N TRP A 17 -12.74 -8.59 -6.76
CA TRP A 17 -13.63 -8.14 -7.82
C TRP A 17 -15.08 -8.36 -7.40
N GLY A 18 -15.71 -7.29 -6.91
CA GLY A 18 -17.09 -7.30 -6.45
C GLY A 18 -18.05 -7.92 -7.47
N PHE A 19 -18.98 -8.73 -6.96
CA PHE A 19 -20.07 -9.30 -7.74
C PHE A 19 -20.87 -8.18 -8.40
N ASN A 20 -20.90 -8.17 -9.72
CA ASN A 20 -21.85 -7.36 -10.46
C ASN A 20 -22.96 -8.30 -10.94
N LEU A 21 -24.12 -8.29 -10.26
CA LEU A 21 -25.31 -9.08 -10.65
C LEU A 21 -25.73 -8.80 -12.11
N LEU A 22 -25.35 -7.64 -12.63
CA LEU A 22 -25.66 -7.17 -13.98
C LEU A 22 -24.56 -7.49 -15.02
N ALA A 23 -23.45 -8.13 -14.62
CA ALA A 23 -22.36 -8.49 -15.53
C ALA A 23 -21.88 -9.94 -15.33
N PRO A 24 -22.69 -10.93 -15.74
CA PRO A 24 -22.28 -12.33 -15.72
C PRO A 24 -20.97 -12.52 -16.51
N ASN A 25 -20.05 -13.34 -15.98
CA ASN A 25 -18.70 -13.59 -16.52
C ASN A 25 -17.69 -12.43 -16.46
N ALA A 26 -18.02 -11.28 -15.86
CA ALA A 26 -17.08 -10.17 -15.72
C ALA A 26 -15.77 -10.59 -15.01
N LYS A 27 -15.85 -11.45 -13.99
CA LYS A 27 -14.67 -12.00 -13.28
C LYS A 27 -13.77 -12.81 -14.23
N LYS A 28 -14.32 -13.75 -15.01
CA LYS A 28 -13.50 -14.53 -15.96
C LYS A 28 -12.87 -13.66 -17.04
N LYS A 29 -13.61 -12.66 -17.55
CA LYS A 29 -13.13 -11.75 -18.58
C LYS A 29 -12.04 -10.80 -18.06
N ALA A 30 -12.21 -10.26 -16.86
CA ALA A 30 -11.19 -9.45 -16.21
C ALA A 30 -9.95 -10.30 -15.90
N GLU A 31 -10.11 -11.57 -15.50
CA GLU A 31 -8.97 -12.48 -15.23
C GLU A 31 -8.21 -12.75 -16.51
N GLU A 32 -8.94 -13.02 -17.59
CA GLU A 32 -8.36 -13.24 -18.89
C GLU A 32 -7.62 -12.00 -19.42
N VAL A 33 -8.19 -10.81 -19.29
CA VAL A 33 -7.58 -9.56 -19.77
C VAL A 33 -6.39 -9.14 -18.91
N ILE A 34 -6.54 -9.19 -17.57
CA ILE A 34 -5.58 -8.62 -16.63
C ILE A 34 -4.41 -9.58 -16.39
N PHE A 35 -4.69 -10.88 -16.18
CA PHE A 35 -3.66 -11.85 -15.82
C PHE A 35 -3.23 -12.77 -16.97
N LYS A 36 -4.08 -13.03 -17.98
CA LYS A 36 -3.77 -14.00 -19.05
C LYS A 36 -3.40 -13.38 -20.40
N ARG A 37 -3.80 -12.14 -20.70
CA ARG A 37 -3.72 -11.59 -22.07
C ARG A 37 -3.00 -10.25 -22.26
N GLY A 38 -2.48 -9.53 -21.24
CA GLY A 38 -1.95 -8.20 -21.58
C GLY A 38 -1.09 -7.39 -20.64
N TYR A 39 -0.90 -7.75 -19.37
CA TYR A 39 -0.07 -6.94 -18.47
C TYR A 39 1.13 -7.75 -17.99
N GLU A 40 2.34 -7.23 -18.22
CA GLU A 40 3.57 -7.83 -17.71
C GLU A 40 3.63 -7.76 -16.17
N ASP A 41 3.18 -6.63 -15.61
CA ASP A 41 3.04 -6.42 -14.18
C ASP A 41 1.73 -5.68 -13.87
N THR A 42 1.07 -6.02 -12.76
CA THR A 42 -0.07 -5.25 -12.24
C THR A 42 0.27 -4.70 -10.86
N TYR A 43 0.01 -3.41 -10.67
CA TYR A 43 0.37 -2.70 -9.44
C TYR A 43 -0.88 -2.25 -8.68
N VAL A 44 -0.92 -2.54 -7.39
CA VAL A 44 -1.91 -2.01 -6.46
C VAL A 44 -1.22 -1.17 -5.40
N LEU A 45 -1.64 0.08 -5.29
CA LEU A 45 -1.22 0.99 -4.23
C LEU A 45 -2.39 1.20 -3.27
N GLN A 46 -2.14 1.01 -1.98
CA GLN A 46 -3.06 1.38 -0.91
C GLN A 46 -2.39 2.43 -0.04
N SER A 47 -3.07 3.55 0.17
CA SER A 47 -2.65 4.61 1.09
C SER A 47 -3.66 4.70 2.22
N PHE A 48 -3.17 4.69 3.46
CA PHE A 48 -4.01 4.80 4.66
C PHE A 48 -3.19 5.34 5.82
N SER A 49 -3.84 5.70 6.93
CA SER A 49 -3.14 6.13 8.15
C SER A 49 -3.14 5.03 9.20
N ALA A 50 -2.01 4.85 9.88
CA ALA A 50 -1.86 4.03 11.06
C ALA A 50 -1.04 4.81 12.11
N ARG A 51 -1.54 4.88 13.35
CA ARG A 51 -0.92 5.65 14.45
C ARG A 51 -0.62 7.13 14.13
N GLY A 52 -1.40 7.75 13.23
CA GLY A 52 -1.20 9.13 12.80
C GLY A 52 -0.07 9.34 11.78
N GLU A 53 0.60 8.25 11.37
CA GLU A 53 1.56 8.27 10.26
C GLU A 53 0.85 7.89 8.96
N GLN A 54 1.32 8.43 7.84
CA GLN A 54 0.85 8.04 6.51
C GLN A 54 1.58 6.79 6.06
N CYS A 55 0.83 5.75 5.72
CA CYS A 55 1.32 4.44 5.34
C CYS A 55 0.95 4.13 3.90
N VAL A 56 1.84 3.44 3.20
CA VAL A 56 1.63 2.98 1.83
C VAL A 56 1.96 1.50 1.73
N ALA A 57 1.05 0.74 1.12
CA ALA A 57 1.27 -0.64 0.74
C ALA A 57 1.21 -0.77 -0.78
N LEU A 58 2.28 -1.32 -1.35
CA LEU A 58 2.41 -1.54 -2.79
C LEU A 58 2.44 -3.05 -3.07
N LYS A 59 1.55 -3.55 -3.90
CA LYS A 59 1.63 -4.90 -4.47
C LYS A 59 1.99 -4.79 -5.94
N ALA A 60 3.00 -5.52 -6.37
CA ALA A 60 3.23 -5.82 -7.78
C ALA A 60 2.91 -7.30 -7.95
N TYR A 61 1.87 -7.69 -8.67
CA TYR A 61 1.57 -9.10 -8.87
C TYR A 61 2.65 -9.76 -9.75
N PRO A 62 3.15 -10.97 -9.42
CA PRO A 62 2.70 -11.88 -8.36
C PRO A 62 3.47 -11.76 -7.02
N TYR A 63 4.24 -10.70 -6.82
CA TYR A 63 5.09 -10.50 -5.64
C TYR A 63 4.31 -10.12 -4.37
N ASP A 64 4.95 -10.35 -3.22
CA ASP A 64 4.50 -9.95 -1.89
C ASP A 64 4.25 -8.43 -1.82
N TRP A 65 3.30 -8.01 -0.99
CA TRP A 65 3.10 -6.61 -0.64
C TRP A 65 4.35 -6.02 -0.02
N GLN A 66 4.73 -4.83 -0.46
CA GLN A 66 5.78 -4.01 0.10
C GLN A 66 5.16 -2.91 0.96
N LEU A 67 5.67 -2.75 2.18
CA LEU A 67 5.07 -1.89 3.20
C LEU A 67 5.99 -0.72 3.50
N PHE A 68 5.43 0.48 3.49
CA PHE A 68 6.12 1.74 3.71
C PHE A 68 5.35 2.64 4.66
N ALA A 69 6.06 3.50 5.37
CA ALA A 69 5.50 4.68 6.03
C ALA A 69 6.31 5.91 5.67
N PHE A 70 5.63 7.04 5.54
CA PHE A 70 6.30 8.32 5.36
C PHE A 70 6.68 8.88 6.71
N ARG A 71 7.94 9.32 6.83
CA ARG A 71 8.45 10.07 7.96
C ARG A 71 8.84 11.46 7.47
N GLU A 72 8.28 12.49 8.09
CA GLU A 72 8.74 13.87 7.90
C GLU A 72 10.12 14.02 8.56
N ASP A 73 11.10 14.46 7.78
CA ASP A 73 12.43 14.79 8.26
C ASP A 73 12.38 16.05 9.13
N ASP A 74 12.98 15.96 10.32
CA ASP A 74 12.84 16.99 11.35
C ASP A 74 13.56 18.31 11.00
N PHE A 75 14.51 18.28 10.05
CA PHE A 75 15.34 19.44 9.67
C PHE A 75 14.88 20.11 8.38
N THR A 76 14.51 19.30 7.39
CA THR A 76 14.16 19.75 6.05
C THR A 76 12.65 19.83 5.82
N GLY A 77 11.85 19.18 6.68
CA GLY A 77 10.40 19.06 6.53
C GLY A 77 9.98 18.15 5.37
N GLN A 78 10.93 17.47 4.71
CA GLN A 78 10.63 16.59 3.59
C GLN A 78 10.10 15.24 4.07
N GLU A 79 9.10 14.69 3.37
CA GLU A 79 8.63 13.34 3.65
C GLU A 79 9.54 12.30 2.99
N VAL A 80 10.11 11.43 3.82
CA VAL A 80 10.96 10.31 3.39
C VAL A 80 10.21 9.00 3.56
N ALA A 81 10.19 8.18 2.52
CA ALA A 81 9.60 6.85 2.59
C ALA A 81 10.54 5.88 3.33
N VAL A 82 10.06 5.28 4.41
CA VAL A 82 10.76 4.24 5.18
C VAL A 82 10.11 2.89 4.88
N ARG A 83 10.92 1.94 4.40
CA ARG A 83 10.46 0.57 4.16
C ARG A 83 10.32 -0.18 5.49
N LEU A 84 9.09 -0.58 5.81
CA LEU A 84 8.77 -1.28 7.05
C LEU A 84 8.97 -2.79 6.93
N GLY A 85 8.62 -3.36 5.76
CA GLY A 85 8.70 -4.80 5.53
C GLY A 85 7.91 -5.27 4.31
N LYS A 86 7.49 -6.54 4.34
CA LYS A 86 6.65 -7.15 3.31
C LYS A 86 5.59 -8.08 3.91
N SER A 87 4.50 -8.31 3.19
CA SER A 87 3.43 -9.23 3.60
C SER A 87 2.92 -10.04 2.41
N LYS A 88 2.58 -11.32 2.62
CA LYS A 88 1.93 -12.14 1.58
C LYS A 88 0.47 -11.72 1.38
N GLU A 89 -0.21 -11.39 2.48
CA GLU A 89 -1.60 -10.95 2.49
C GLU A 89 -1.70 -9.42 2.48
N ALA A 90 -2.87 -8.90 2.12
CA ALA A 90 -3.12 -7.47 2.14
C ALA A 90 -2.93 -6.93 3.57
N PRO A 91 -2.09 -5.91 3.77
CA PRO A 91 -1.76 -5.43 5.10
C PRO A 91 -2.94 -4.73 5.76
N THR A 92 -3.08 -4.92 7.07
CA THR A 92 -4.08 -4.25 7.90
C THR A 92 -3.47 -3.06 8.63
N SER A 93 -4.32 -2.17 9.15
CA SER A 93 -3.89 -1.09 10.03
C SER A 93 -3.21 -1.60 11.31
N SER A 94 -3.61 -2.77 11.81
CA SER A 94 -2.98 -3.42 12.97
C SER A 94 -1.55 -3.88 12.66
N LEU A 95 -1.34 -4.57 11.53
CA LEU A 95 -0.01 -4.98 11.09
C LEU A 95 0.92 -3.76 10.92
N MET A 96 0.44 -2.70 10.28
CA MET A 96 1.24 -1.47 10.15
C MET A 96 1.55 -0.83 11.50
N SER A 97 0.60 -0.82 12.43
CA SER A 97 0.82 -0.27 13.77
C SER A 97 1.88 -1.04 14.55
N GLU A 98 1.89 -2.37 14.44
CA GLU A 98 2.93 -3.23 15.03
C GLU A 98 4.30 -2.94 14.42
N LEU A 99 4.39 -2.89 13.08
CA LEU A 99 5.63 -2.57 12.38
C LEU A 99 6.16 -1.19 12.77
N LEU A 100 5.29 -0.17 12.87
CA LEU A 100 5.67 1.17 13.33
C LEU A 100 6.18 1.15 14.79
N ASN A 101 5.54 0.41 15.68
CA ASN A 101 5.96 0.28 17.08
C ASN A 101 7.35 -0.35 17.22
N SER A 102 7.72 -1.25 16.30
CA SER A 102 9.03 -1.92 16.30
C SER A 102 10.19 -1.01 15.85
N ARG A 103 9.90 0.18 15.33
CA ARG A 103 10.87 1.09 14.71
C ARG A 103 11.09 2.31 15.60
N ASP A 104 12.34 2.58 15.94
CA ASP A 104 12.71 3.68 16.84
C ASP A 104 12.30 5.05 16.26
N GLU A 105 12.43 5.20 14.94
CA GLU A 105 12.08 6.41 14.20
C GLU A 105 10.57 6.76 14.24
N PHE A 106 9.72 5.80 14.60
CA PHE A 106 8.25 5.96 14.70
C PHE A 106 7.72 5.80 16.14
N LYS A 107 8.60 5.75 17.16
CA LYS A 107 8.18 5.72 18.57
C LYS A 107 7.47 7.00 18.97
N MET A 108 7.98 8.15 18.51
CA MET A 108 7.30 9.44 18.65
C MET A 108 6.38 9.65 17.45
N SER A 109 5.11 9.97 17.69
CA SER A 109 4.21 10.32 16.58
C SER A 109 4.60 11.67 15.97
N ARG A 110 4.18 11.90 14.72
CA ARG A 110 4.33 13.21 14.04
C ARG A 110 4.00 14.41 14.94
N ASN A 111 2.89 14.33 15.69
CA ASN A 111 2.47 15.41 16.59
C ASN A 111 3.44 15.60 17.76
N MET A 112 3.95 14.51 18.34
CA MET A 112 4.94 14.59 19.42
C MET A 112 6.27 15.16 18.94
N ARG A 113 6.71 14.81 17.72
CA ARG A 113 7.93 15.39 17.11
C ARG A 113 7.79 16.89 16.88
N LYS A 114 6.64 17.34 16.34
CA LYS A 114 6.35 18.76 16.15
C LYS A 114 6.33 19.55 17.46
N MET A 115 5.74 18.98 18.52
CA MET A 115 5.78 19.60 19.85
C MET A 115 7.20 19.69 20.41
N LYS A 116 8.04 18.66 20.24
CA LYS A 116 9.43 18.69 20.71
C LYS A 116 10.27 19.78 20.04
N ASN A 117 10.03 20.04 18.75
CA ASN A 117 10.79 21.07 18.01
C ASN A 117 10.27 22.51 18.25
N MET A 118 9.17 22.67 18.99
CA MET A 118 8.61 23.98 19.37
C MET A 118 9.16 24.53 20.69
N PHE A 119 9.90 23.73 21.46
CA PHE A 119 10.51 24.10 22.75
C PHE A 119 12.02 23.86 22.71
#